data_AF-A0AAU0KRP5-F1
#
_entry.id   AF-A0AAU0KRP5-F1
#
_cell.length_a   1.000
_cell.length_b   1.000
_cell.length_c   1.000
_cell.angle_alpha   90.00
_cell.angle_beta   90.00
_cell.angle_gamma   90.00
#
_symmetry.space_group_name_H-M   'P 1'
#
loop_
_entity.id
_entity.type
_entity.pdbx_description
1 polymer ?
#
loop_
_entity_poly.entity_id
_entity_poly.type
_entity_poly.pdbx_seq_one_letter_code
_entity_poly.pdbx_strand_id
1 'polypeptide(L)'
;MTFTETRRLYQQLAAELKQRIEGGVYPVGDKLPAERYIAEEMNVSRTVVREATIMLEVEGYVEVRKGSGIHVISNQQKNLVVPSDSLEFSTAGPFELLQARQLIESNIAEFAATQVTKQDIVQLMEIQEQARKEDRFRDSQWDLKFHVQVALATQNNAMATIVEKMWTQRISNPYWIKLHEHIDERSIASWCDDHDEILKALIRKDPHAAKLAMWQHLENTKQMLFNATTEDFEYNADRYLFAENPVVHLENATNVVK
;
A
#
# COMPACT_ATOMS: atom_id res chain seq x y z
N MET A 1 -13.53 -14.98 -17.50
CA MET A 1 -12.42 -15.97 -17.46
C MET A 1 -12.43 -16.67 -16.12
N THR A 2 -12.06 -17.94 -16.07
CA THR A 2 -11.92 -18.68 -14.79
C THR A 2 -10.43 -18.77 -14.48
N PHE A 3 -9.97 -17.94 -13.55
CA PHE A 3 -8.59 -17.89 -13.06
C PHE A 3 -8.33 -19.14 -12.18
N THR A 4 -7.76 -20.20 -12.78
CA THR A 4 -7.65 -21.55 -12.19
C THR A 4 -6.28 -21.90 -11.59
N GLU A 5 -5.33 -20.96 -11.46
CA GLU A 5 -4.01 -21.24 -10.87
C GLU A 5 -3.92 -20.91 -9.38
N THR A 6 -2.98 -21.57 -8.68
CA THR A 6 -2.54 -21.29 -7.29
C THR A 6 -1.86 -19.92 -7.10
N ARG A 7 -1.71 -19.15 -8.19
CA ARG A 7 -1.05 -17.84 -8.21
C ARG A 7 -2.01 -16.73 -7.80
N ARG A 8 -1.48 -15.60 -7.33
CA ARG A 8 -2.30 -14.42 -6.97
C ARG A 8 -3.00 -13.85 -8.19
N LEU A 9 -4.14 -13.19 -8.00
CA LEU A 9 -4.97 -12.69 -9.09
C LEU A 9 -4.22 -11.72 -10.01
N TYR A 10 -3.40 -10.82 -9.44
CA TYR A 10 -2.58 -9.90 -10.24
C TYR A 10 -1.49 -10.63 -11.04
N GLN A 11 -0.93 -11.73 -10.51
CA GLN A 11 0.07 -12.55 -11.22
C GLN A 11 -0.59 -13.31 -12.37
N GLN A 12 -1.80 -13.82 -12.16
CA GLN A 12 -2.57 -14.48 -13.22
C GLN A 12 -2.92 -13.48 -14.33
N LEU A 13 -3.34 -12.27 -13.97
CA LEU A 13 -3.59 -11.20 -14.93
C LEU A 13 -2.31 -10.78 -15.68
N ALA A 14 -1.19 -10.62 -14.97
CA ALA A 14 0.09 -10.30 -15.60
C ALA A 14 0.52 -11.39 -16.59
N ALA A 15 0.37 -12.67 -16.24
CA ALA A 15 0.66 -13.79 -17.12
C ALA A 15 -0.23 -13.79 -18.39
N GLU A 16 -1.51 -13.51 -18.25
CA GLU A 16 -2.45 -13.38 -19.38
C GLU A 16 -2.06 -12.20 -20.29
N LEU A 17 -1.79 -11.03 -19.73
CA LEU A 17 -1.35 -9.86 -20.50
C LEU A 17 -0.02 -10.11 -21.21
N LYS A 18 0.91 -10.79 -20.54
CA LYS A 18 2.19 -11.23 -21.11
C LYS A 18 1.99 -12.14 -22.33
N GLN A 19 1.12 -13.14 -22.22
CA GLN A 19 0.79 -14.00 -23.36
C GLN A 19 0.20 -13.21 -24.54
N ARG A 20 -0.65 -12.21 -24.28
CA ARG A 20 -1.20 -11.33 -25.32
C ARG A 20 -0.13 -10.46 -25.99
N ILE A 21 0.82 -9.93 -25.21
CA ILE A 21 1.96 -9.17 -25.75
C ILE A 21 2.87 -10.07 -26.59
N GLU A 22 3.25 -11.25 -26.07
CA GLU A 22 4.11 -12.22 -26.75
C GLU A 22 3.47 -12.78 -28.03
N GLY A 23 2.15 -12.98 -28.01
CA GLY A 23 1.35 -13.40 -29.16
C GLY A 23 1.06 -12.30 -30.18
N GLY A 24 1.48 -11.05 -29.93
CA GLY A 24 1.31 -9.92 -30.85
C GLY A 24 -0.09 -9.28 -30.87
N VAL A 25 -0.97 -9.63 -29.91
CA VAL A 25 -2.25 -8.92 -29.71
C VAL A 25 -2.01 -7.47 -29.31
N TYR A 26 -0.94 -7.24 -28.53
CA TYR A 26 -0.44 -5.92 -28.19
C TYR A 26 0.99 -5.75 -28.74
N PRO A 27 1.16 -5.19 -29.94
CA PRO A 27 2.47 -5.03 -30.58
C PRO A 27 3.42 -4.11 -29.80
N VAL A 28 4.72 -4.33 -29.97
CA VAL A 28 5.74 -3.41 -29.43
C VAL A 28 5.61 -2.04 -30.09
N GLY A 29 5.54 -0.99 -29.26
CA GLY A 29 5.31 0.39 -29.67
C GLY A 29 3.87 0.87 -29.48
N ASP A 30 2.91 -0.05 -29.33
CA ASP A 30 1.51 0.30 -29.09
C ASP A 30 1.21 0.52 -27.60
N LYS A 31 0.02 1.05 -27.32
CA LYS A 31 -0.51 1.23 -25.96
C LYS A 31 -1.34 0.02 -25.54
N LEU A 32 -1.21 -0.40 -24.29
CA LEU A 32 -2.22 -1.25 -23.68
C LEU A 32 -3.54 -0.48 -23.52
N PRO A 33 -4.70 -1.17 -23.47
CA PRO A 33 -5.96 -0.56 -23.09
C PRO A 33 -5.85 0.16 -21.74
N ALA A 34 -6.67 1.19 -21.53
CA ALA A 34 -6.71 1.85 -20.22
C ALA A 34 -7.10 0.85 -19.12
N GLU A 35 -6.56 1.04 -17.92
CA GLU A 35 -6.75 0.06 -16.82
C GLU A 35 -8.19 -0.24 -16.50
N ARG A 36 -9.09 0.75 -16.63
CA ARG A 36 -10.53 0.56 -16.46
C ARG A 36 -11.10 -0.50 -17.41
N TYR A 37 -10.66 -0.49 -18.67
CA TYR A 37 -11.12 -1.45 -19.67
C TYR A 37 -10.56 -2.84 -19.38
N ILE A 38 -9.30 -2.93 -18.96
CA ILE A 38 -8.70 -4.21 -18.55
C ILE A 38 -9.44 -4.76 -17.32
N ALA A 39 -9.76 -3.91 -16.34
CA ALA A 39 -10.48 -4.30 -15.12
C ALA A 39 -11.89 -4.84 -15.45
N GLU A 40 -12.62 -4.13 -16.31
CA GLU A 40 -13.95 -4.54 -16.78
C GLU A 40 -13.90 -5.83 -17.60
N GLU A 41 -12.99 -5.92 -18.59
CA GLU A 41 -12.83 -7.09 -19.46
C GLU A 41 -12.47 -8.34 -18.65
N MET A 42 -11.56 -8.19 -17.69
CA MET A 42 -11.03 -9.29 -16.89
C MET A 42 -11.86 -9.56 -15.63
N ASN A 43 -12.84 -8.72 -15.32
CA ASN A 43 -13.69 -8.77 -14.12
C ASN A 43 -12.87 -8.81 -12.82
N VAL A 44 -11.95 -7.86 -12.68
CA VAL A 44 -11.09 -7.69 -11.50
C VAL A 44 -11.10 -6.23 -11.02
N SER A 45 -10.57 -5.95 -9.83
CA SER A 45 -10.42 -4.57 -9.37
C SER A 45 -9.32 -3.83 -10.15
N ARG A 46 -9.39 -2.50 -10.19
CA ARG A 46 -8.31 -1.69 -10.79
C ARG A 46 -7.00 -1.85 -10.04
N THR A 47 -7.05 -2.07 -8.72
CA THR A 47 -5.87 -2.41 -7.91
C THR A 47 -5.12 -3.63 -8.45
N VAL A 48 -5.86 -4.69 -8.82
CA VAL A 48 -5.29 -5.91 -9.39
C VAL A 48 -4.66 -5.65 -10.77
N VAL A 49 -5.33 -4.85 -11.61
CA VAL A 49 -4.77 -4.42 -12.89
C VAL A 49 -3.47 -3.65 -12.69
N ARG A 50 -3.45 -2.74 -11.71
CA ARG A 50 -2.27 -1.94 -11.40
C ARG A 50 -1.09 -2.79 -10.96
N GLU A 51 -1.32 -3.75 -10.06
CA GLU A 51 -0.28 -4.69 -9.62
C GLU A 51 0.26 -5.52 -10.79
N ALA A 52 -0.62 -5.96 -11.70
CA ALA A 52 -0.21 -6.67 -12.91
C ALA A 52 0.62 -5.78 -13.84
N THR A 53 0.22 -4.52 -14.06
CA THR A 53 0.95 -3.54 -14.86
C THR A 53 2.34 -3.27 -14.29
N ILE A 54 2.46 -3.06 -12.97
CA ILE A 54 3.75 -2.85 -12.30
C ILE A 54 4.64 -4.07 -12.46
N MET A 55 4.09 -5.27 -12.32
CA MET A 55 4.84 -6.50 -12.55
C MET A 55 5.41 -6.57 -13.97
N LEU A 56 4.58 -6.28 -14.98
CA LEU A 56 5.02 -6.22 -16.38
C LEU A 56 6.05 -5.12 -16.64
N GLU A 57 5.94 -3.99 -15.94
CA GLU A 57 6.89 -2.88 -16.04
C GLU A 57 8.25 -3.26 -15.46
N VAL A 58 8.27 -3.92 -14.29
CA VAL A 58 9.50 -4.43 -13.66
C VAL A 58 10.15 -5.50 -14.55
N GLU A 59 9.38 -6.41 -15.14
CA GLU A 59 9.88 -7.42 -16.09
C GLU A 59 10.36 -6.82 -17.43
N GLY A 60 10.00 -5.56 -17.71
CA GLY A 60 10.42 -4.82 -18.89
C GLY A 60 9.60 -5.08 -20.16
N TYR A 61 8.36 -5.56 -20.02
CA TYR A 61 7.40 -5.69 -21.12
C TYR A 61 6.76 -4.35 -21.47
N VAL A 62 6.44 -3.55 -20.46
CA VAL A 62 5.75 -2.26 -20.62
C VAL A 62 6.48 -1.13 -19.91
N GLU A 63 6.09 0.11 -20.22
CA GLU A 63 6.51 1.33 -19.54
C GLU A 63 5.27 2.17 -19.23
N VAL A 64 5.11 2.61 -17.98
CA VAL A 64 4.05 3.53 -17.60
C VAL A 64 4.54 4.95 -17.82
N ARG A 65 3.88 5.69 -18.71
CA ARG A 65 4.22 7.08 -19.03
C ARG A 65 3.15 8.01 -18.49
N LYS A 66 3.51 8.87 -17.53
CA LYS A 66 2.60 9.89 -16.96
C LYS A 66 1.97 10.72 -18.09
N GLY A 67 0.64 10.81 -18.11
CA GLY A 67 -0.14 11.48 -19.16
C GLY A 67 -0.23 10.81 -20.53
N SER A 68 0.39 9.64 -20.71
CA SER A 68 0.39 8.93 -22.00
C SER A 68 -0.10 7.48 -21.91
N GLY A 69 -0.26 6.93 -20.71
CA GLY A 69 -0.75 5.57 -20.48
C GLY A 69 0.38 4.54 -20.50
N ILE A 70 0.03 3.28 -20.73
CA ILE A 70 0.94 2.12 -20.63
C ILE A 70 1.38 1.74 -22.05
N HIS A 71 2.68 1.77 -22.32
CA HIS A 71 3.26 1.48 -23.64
C HIS A 71 3.98 0.13 -23.63
N VAL A 72 3.76 -0.69 -24.66
CA VAL A 72 4.50 -1.95 -24.83
C VAL A 72 5.90 -1.64 -25.38
N ILE A 73 6.93 -1.99 -24.62
CA ILE A 73 8.33 -1.70 -24.96
C ILE A 73 9.13 -2.96 -25.33
N SER A 74 8.54 -4.14 -25.12
CA SER A 74 9.16 -5.43 -25.44
C SER A 74 8.11 -6.52 -25.57
N ASN A 75 8.35 -7.49 -26.44
CA ASN A 75 7.61 -8.75 -26.52
C ASN A 75 8.38 -9.92 -25.88
N GLN A 76 9.46 -9.63 -25.17
CA GLN A 76 10.27 -10.59 -24.43
C GLN A 76 10.70 -9.96 -23.10
N GLN A 77 10.85 -10.78 -22.07
CA GLN A 77 11.32 -10.34 -20.77
C GLN A 77 12.71 -9.73 -20.88
N LYS A 78 12.86 -8.46 -20.50
CA LYS A 78 14.14 -7.74 -20.54
C LYS A 78 14.89 -7.84 -19.22
N ASN A 79 14.16 -7.92 -18.11
CA ASN A 79 14.73 -7.95 -16.77
C ASN A 79 14.43 -9.28 -16.10
N LEU A 80 15.48 -9.97 -15.64
CA LEU A 80 15.34 -11.11 -14.75
C LEU A 80 15.02 -10.60 -13.35
N VAL A 81 13.79 -10.85 -12.90
CA VAL A 81 13.39 -10.59 -11.52
C VAL A 81 13.51 -11.91 -10.78
N VAL A 82 14.44 -11.99 -9.84
CA VAL A 82 14.55 -13.15 -8.94
C VAL A 82 13.77 -12.78 -7.69
N PRO A 83 12.61 -13.41 -7.40
CA PRO A 83 11.95 -13.23 -6.13
C PRO A 83 12.91 -13.63 -5.02
N SER A 84 13.09 -12.75 -4.04
CA SER A 84 13.82 -13.11 -2.83
C SER A 84 12.87 -13.92 -1.94
N ASP A 85 12.91 -15.25 -2.07
CA ASP A 85 12.12 -16.17 -1.23
C ASP A 85 12.57 -16.17 0.24
N SER A 86 13.68 -15.48 0.57
CA SER A 86 14.29 -15.48 1.91
C SER A 86 13.67 -14.48 2.90
N LEU A 87 12.63 -13.74 2.50
CA LEU A 87 12.15 -12.53 3.18
C LEU A 87 10.66 -12.67 3.51
N GLU A 88 10.24 -12.42 4.75
CA GLU A 88 8.83 -12.59 5.14
C GLU A 88 7.92 -11.63 4.36
N PHE A 89 6.78 -12.13 3.87
CA PHE A 89 5.85 -11.42 2.99
C PHE A 89 6.36 -11.12 1.57
N SER A 90 7.47 -11.74 1.11
CA SER A 90 7.99 -11.59 -0.26
C SER A 90 7.01 -11.95 -1.39
N THR A 91 5.97 -12.73 -1.05
CA THR A 91 4.91 -13.16 -1.98
C THR A 91 3.73 -12.19 -2.04
N ALA A 92 3.68 -11.17 -1.18
CA ALA A 92 2.62 -10.17 -1.17
C ALA A 92 2.94 -9.02 -2.13
N GLY A 93 1.95 -8.64 -2.95
CA GLY A 93 2.03 -7.44 -3.77
C GLY A 93 2.01 -6.15 -2.92
N PRO A 94 2.37 -4.99 -3.50
CA PRO A 94 2.34 -3.73 -2.77
C PRO A 94 1.01 -3.37 -2.13
N PHE A 95 -0.10 -3.60 -2.82
CA PHE A 95 -1.41 -3.24 -2.28
C PHE A 95 -1.89 -4.26 -1.26
N GLU A 96 -1.59 -5.56 -1.43
CA GLU A 96 -1.82 -6.58 -0.39
C GLU A 96 -1.05 -6.25 0.90
N LEU A 97 0.21 -5.84 0.79
CA LEU A 97 1.01 -5.46 1.95
C LEU A 97 0.45 -4.19 2.62
N LEU A 98 0.11 -3.17 1.84
CA LEU A 98 -0.49 -1.94 2.38
C LEU A 98 -1.84 -2.23 3.06
N GLN A 99 -2.60 -3.19 2.53
CA GLN A 99 -3.83 -3.69 3.13
C GLN A 99 -3.57 -4.31 4.52
N ALA A 100 -2.58 -5.20 4.60
CA ALA A 100 -2.19 -5.84 5.85
C ALA A 100 -1.74 -4.79 6.89
N ARG A 101 -0.92 -3.83 6.46
CA ARG A 101 -0.50 -2.69 7.29
C ARG A 101 -1.70 -1.90 7.81
N GLN A 102 -2.66 -1.55 6.94
CA GLN A 102 -3.86 -0.79 7.33
C GLN A 102 -4.64 -1.47 8.45
N LEU A 103 -4.85 -2.78 8.33
CA LEU A 103 -5.54 -3.55 9.37
C LEU A 103 -4.69 -3.69 10.64
N ILE A 104 -3.43 -4.08 10.52
CA ILE A 104 -2.59 -4.42 11.67
C ILE A 104 -2.16 -3.16 12.42
N GLU A 105 -1.62 -2.17 11.73
CA GLU A 105 -1.06 -0.94 12.34
C GLU A 105 -2.16 -0.10 12.99
N SER A 106 -3.39 -0.07 12.45
CA SER A 106 -4.50 0.64 13.09
C SER A 106 -4.94 0.02 14.42
N ASN A 107 -5.01 -1.32 14.51
CA ASN A 107 -5.29 -2.00 15.77
C ASN A 107 -4.12 -1.89 16.76
N ILE A 108 -2.87 -1.84 16.26
CA ILE A 108 -1.69 -1.56 17.09
C ILE A 108 -1.77 -0.14 17.66
N ALA A 109 -2.14 0.87 16.86
CA ALA A 109 -2.29 2.25 17.32
C ALA A 109 -3.40 2.38 18.39
N GLU A 110 -4.54 1.70 18.19
CA GLU A 110 -5.60 1.59 19.19
C GLU A 110 -5.07 1.04 20.51
N PHE A 111 -4.36 -0.10 20.45
CA PHE A 111 -3.82 -0.73 21.64
C PHE A 111 -2.72 0.12 22.31
N ALA A 112 -1.86 0.74 21.51
CA ALA A 112 -0.80 1.63 21.99
C ALA A 112 -1.38 2.79 22.81
N ALA A 113 -2.49 3.41 22.37
CA ALA A 113 -3.13 4.50 23.09
C ALA A 113 -3.52 4.14 24.54
N THR A 114 -3.84 2.87 24.80
CA THR A 114 -4.21 2.41 26.15
C THR A 114 -3.02 2.34 27.12
N GLN A 115 -1.80 2.17 26.60
CA GLN A 115 -0.60 1.90 27.40
C GLN A 115 0.51 2.96 27.26
N VAL A 116 0.42 3.82 26.25
CA VAL A 116 1.47 4.78 25.87
C VAL A 116 1.97 5.60 27.06
N THR A 117 3.28 5.70 27.20
CA THR A 117 3.94 6.46 28.28
C THR A 117 4.31 7.85 27.81
N LYS A 118 4.63 8.75 28.76
CA LYS A 118 5.16 10.08 28.42
C LYS A 118 6.46 9.99 27.62
N GLN A 119 7.29 8.99 27.90
CA GLN A 119 8.57 8.79 27.20
C GLN A 119 8.34 8.34 25.75
N ASP A 120 7.33 7.54 25.49
CA ASP A 120 6.96 7.14 24.12
C ASP A 120 6.48 8.35 23.30
N ILE A 121 5.64 9.21 23.91
CA ILE A 121 5.17 10.44 23.28
C ILE A 121 6.33 11.38 22.92
N VAL A 122 7.29 11.57 23.83
CA VAL A 122 8.47 12.41 23.55
C VAL A 122 9.28 11.85 22.38
N GLN A 123 9.50 10.53 22.33
CA GLN A 123 10.19 9.91 21.20
C GLN A 123 9.44 10.09 19.88
N LEU A 124 8.12 9.93 19.87
CA LEU A 124 7.30 10.16 18.67
C LEU A 124 7.35 11.62 18.20
N MET A 125 7.33 12.58 19.13
CA MET A 125 7.49 14.01 18.82
C MET A 125 8.86 14.30 18.19
N GLU A 126 9.93 13.73 18.73
CA GLU A 126 11.29 13.88 18.19
C GLU A 126 11.41 13.29 16.78
N ILE A 127 10.89 12.08 16.56
CA ILE A 127 10.84 11.44 15.24
C ILE A 127 10.13 12.35 14.23
N GLN A 128 8.97 12.89 14.63
CA GLN A 128 8.16 13.75 13.78
C GLN A 128 8.84 15.09 13.47
N GLU A 129 9.54 15.67 14.44
CA GLU A 129 10.32 16.89 14.23
C GLU A 129 11.47 16.66 13.23
N GLN A 130 12.15 15.52 13.31
CA GLN A 130 13.21 15.16 12.37
C GLN A 130 12.67 14.86 10.97
N ALA A 131 11.52 14.18 10.86
CA ALA A 131 10.84 13.94 9.60
C ALA A 131 10.57 15.24 8.83
N ARG A 132 10.13 16.30 9.53
CA ARG A 132 9.85 17.61 8.95
C ARG A 132 11.10 18.39 8.50
N LYS A 133 12.29 18.02 9.00
CA LYS A 133 13.57 18.66 8.64
C LYS A 133 14.25 17.99 7.45
N GLU A 134 13.78 16.84 7.02
CA GLU A 134 14.40 16.09 5.93
C GLU A 134 13.96 16.64 4.57
N ASP A 135 14.91 17.06 3.72
CA ASP A 135 14.61 17.53 2.35
C ASP A 135 14.15 16.39 1.42
N ARG A 136 14.42 15.14 1.81
CA ARG A 136 14.05 13.93 1.06
C ARG A 136 13.01 13.14 1.84
N PHE A 137 11.80 13.16 1.31
CA PHE A 137 10.64 12.62 2.01
C PHE A 137 10.17 11.26 1.48
N ARG A 138 10.71 10.79 0.35
CA ARG A 138 10.38 9.46 -0.17
C ARG A 138 11.04 8.41 0.71
N ASP A 139 10.24 7.50 1.24
CA ASP A 139 10.67 6.32 1.99
C ASP A 139 11.60 6.68 3.16
N SER A 140 11.29 7.81 3.80
CA SER A 140 12.09 8.32 4.90
C SER A 140 12.18 7.27 6.00
N GLN A 141 13.40 7.04 6.47
CA GLN A 141 13.68 6.27 7.67
C GLN A 141 12.84 6.73 8.88
N TRP A 142 12.35 7.97 8.88
CA TRP A 142 11.50 8.51 9.94
C TRP A 142 10.09 7.96 9.91
N ASP A 143 9.55 7.62 8.74
CA ASP A 143 8.24 6.99 8.62
C ASP A 143 8.28 5.58 9.25
N LEU A 144 9.27 4.76 8.86
CA LEU A 144 9.56 3.48 9.51
C LEU A 144 9.68 3.62 11.04
N LYS A 145 10.52 4.56 11.50
CA LYS A 145 10.73 4.78 12.94
C LYS A 145 9.44 5.16 13.66
N PHE A 146 8.59 5.98 13.04
CA PHE A 146 7.32 6.39 13.62
C PHE A 146 6.40 5.18 13.84
N HIS A 147 6.16 4.38 12.79
CA HIS A 147 5.29 3.19 12.88
C HIS A 147 5.82 2.15 13.88
N VAL A 148 7.14 1.90 13.87
CA VAL A 148 7.78 1.01 14.86
C VAL A 148 7.64 1.56 16.27
N GLN A 149 7.80 2.87 16.47
CA GLN A 149 7.67 3.48 17.80
C GLN A 149 6.23 3.44 18.33
N VAL A 150 5.22 3.61 17.46
CA VAL A 150 3.81 3.39 17.83
C VAL A 150 3.60 1.93 18.27
N ALA A 151 4.19 0.97 17.56
CA ALA A 151 4.11 -0.43 17.93
C ALA A 151 4.83 -0.75 19.24
N LEU A 152 6.00 -0.16 19.49
CA LEU A 152 6.73 -0.30 20.76
C LEU A 152 5.95 0.26 21.95
N ALA A 153 5.15 1.32 21.76
CA ALA A 153 4.29 1.88 22.80
C ALA A 153 3.22 0.89 23.31
N THR A 154 2.93 -0.19 22.58
CA THR A 154 2.09 -1.32 23.07
C THR A 154 2.77 -2.16 24.16
N GLN A 155 4.06 -1.96 24.40
CA GLN A 155 4.91 -2.79 25.27
C GLN A 155 4.96 -4.27 24.83
N ASN A 156 4.69 -4.52 23.55
CA ASN A 156 4.69 -5.86 22.96
C ASN A 156 5.67 -5.92 21.78
N ASN A 157 6.85 -6.51 22.02
CA ASN A 157 7.90 -6.63 21.00
C ASN A 157 7.44 -7.43 19.76
N ALA A 158 6.52 -8.39 19.89
CA ALA A 158 6.04 -9.15 18.74
C ALA A 158 5.28 -8.24 17.75
N MET A 159 4.51 -7.26 18.25
CA MET A 159 3.81 -6.29 17.41
C MET A 159 4.80 -5.37 16.69
N ALA A 160 5.83 -4.87 17.38
CA ALA A 160 6.89 -4.08 16.78
C ALA A 160 7.64 -4.85 15.68
N THR A 161 7.98 -6.12 15.93
CA THR A 161 8.63 -6.99 14.94
C THR A 161 7.76 -7.21 13.69
N ILE A 162 6.45 -7.40 13.85
CA ILE A 162 5.55 -7.57 12.69
C ILE A 162 5.51 -6.30 11.84
N VAL A 163 5.42 -5.12 12.47
CA VAL A 163 5.47 -3.82 11.77
C VAL A 163 6.79 -3.65 11.03
N GLU A 164 7.93 -3.92 11.68
CA GLU A 164 9.25 -3.82 11.07
C GLU A 164 9.44 -4.77 9.87
N LYS A 165 8.92 -6.00 9.96
CA LYS A 165 8.96 -6.95 8.84
C LYS A 165 8.10 -6.51 7.66
N MET A 166 6.88 -6.02 7.91
CA MET A 166 6.04 -5.47 6.84
C MET A 166 6.71 -4.25 6.18
N TRP A 167 7.40 -3.43 6.96
CA TRP A 167 8.14 -2.29 6.42
C TRP A 167 9.38 -2.68 5.60
N THR A 168 10.13 -3.69 6.03
CA THR A 168 11.35 -4.15 5.34
C THR A 168 11.05 -4.62 3.91
N GLN A 169 9.87 -5.17 3.67
CA GLN A 169 9.41 -5.51 2.32
C GLN A 169 9.27 -4.31 1.40
N ARG A 170 8.84 -3.15 1.91
CA ARG A 170 8.69 -1.94 1.10
C ARG A 170 10.02 -1.50 0.47
N ILE A 171 11.12 -1.70 1.19
CA ILE A 171 12.47 -1.30 0.78
C ILE A 171 13.10 -2.36 -0.15
N SER A 172 12.76 -3.64 0.04
CA SER A 172 13.40 -4.77 -0.66
C SER A 172 12.65 -5.27 -1.89
N ASN A 173 11.36 -4.97 -2.01
CA ASN A 173 10.51 -5.47 -3.08
C ASN A 173 10.61 -4.58 -4.34
N PRO A 174 11.06 -5.11 -5.50
CA PRO A 174 11.24 -4.32 -6.72
C PRO A 174 9.93 -3.75 -7.27
N TYR A 175 8.79 -4.41 -7.04
CA TYR A 175 7.48 -3.90 -7.43
C TYR A 175 7.09 -2.67 -6.59
N TRP A 176 7.44 -2.66 -5.30
CA TRP A 176 7.26 -1.51 -4.42
C TRP A 176 8.12 -0.32 -4.84
N ILE A 177 9.40 -0.56 -5.13
CA ILE A 177 10.33 0.48 -5.62
C ILE A 177 9.78 1.09 -6.92
N LYS A 178 9.34 0.24 -7.86
CA LYS A 178 8.80 0.69 -9.14
C LYS A 178 7.53 1.53 -8.98
N LEU A 179 6.61 1.11 -8.11
CA LEU A 179 5.41 1.87 -7.80
C LEU A 179 5.73 3.29 -7.27
N HIS A 180 6.81 3.42 -6.49
CA HIS A 180 7.24 4.71 -5.93
C HIS A 180 7.91 5.66 -6.93
N GLU A 181 8.45 5.16 -8.04
CA GLU A 181 9.03 6.01 -9.09
C GLU A 181 7.98 6.99 -9.68
N HIS A 182 6.71 6.57 -9.70
CA HIS A 182 5.61 7.32 -10.30
C HIS A 182 5.00 8.40 -9.40
N ILE A 183 5.36 8.47 -8.10
CA ILE A 183 4.77 9.40 -7.12
C ILE A 183 5.37 10.81 -7.27
N ASP A 184 4.52 11.85 -7.27
CA ASP A 184 4.98 13.24 -7.30
C ASP A 184 5.49 13.70 -5.91
N GLU A 185 6.56 14.50 -5.88
CA GLU A 185 7.21 14.99 -4.65
C GLU A 185 6.29 15.85 -3.77
N ARG A 186 5.21 16.42 -4.31
CA ARG A 186 4.28 17.30 -3.57
C ARG A 186 3.31 16.56 -2.64
N SER A 187 3.18 15.24 -2.77
CA SER A 187 2.20 14.42 -2.01
C SER A 187 2.59 14.21 -0.55
N ILE A 188 3.81 14.62 -0.20
CA ILE A 188 4.56 14.31 1.00
C ILE A 188 4.15 15.14 2.24
N ALA A 189 3.73 16.40 2.05
CA ALA A 189 3.33 17.26 3.17
C ALA A 189 2.16 16.65 3.97
N SER A 190 1.32 15.86 3.30
CA SER A 190 0.17 15.17 3.88
C SER A 190 0.55 14.12 4.93
N TRP A 191 1.73 13.50 4.85
CA TRP A 191 2.11 12.39 5.74
C TRP A 191 2.47 12.85 7.15
N CYS A 192 3.19 13.96 7.26
CA CYS A 192 3.48 14.52 8.56
C CYS A 192 2.19 14.98 9.24
N ASP A 193 1.24 15.53 8.48
CA ASP A 193 -0.03 15.98 9.04
C ASP A 193 -0.88 14.79 9.53
N ASP A 194 -0.88 13.67 8.81
CA ASP A 194 -1.52 12.42 9.26
C ASP A 194 -0.88 11.86 10.54
N HIS A 195 0.45 11.85 10.63
CA HIS A 195 1.17 11.42 11.84
C HIS A 195 0.87 12.32 13.05
N ASP A 196 0.67 13.62 12.85
CA ASP A 196 0.27 14.52 13.93
C ASP A 196 -1.10 14.17 14.49
N GLU A 197 -2.05 13.72 13.65
CA GLU A 197 -3.36 13.26 14.13
C GLU A 197 -3.26 11.98 14.96
N ILE A 198 -2.42 11.03 14.53
CA ILE A 198 -2.11 9.81 15.31
C ILE A 198 -1.50 10.20 16.66
N LEU A 199 -0.49 11.09 16.65
CA LEU A 199 0.18 11.54 17.85
C LEU A 199 -0.76 12.28 18.81
N LYS A 200 -1.66 13.14 18.30
CA LYS A 200 -2.69 13.81 19.10
C LYS A 200 -3.61 12.80 19.80
N ALA A 201 -4.01 11.74 19.11
CA ALA A 201 -4.83 10.69 19.69
C ALA A 201 -4.09 9.90 20.78
N LEU A 202 -2.81 9.57 20.56
CA LEU A 202 -1.95 8.92 21.56
C LEU A 202 -1.74 9.80 22.80
N ILE A 203 -1.50 11.10 22.62
CA ILE A 203 -1.35 12.07 23.73
C ILE A 203 -2.63 12.12 24.59
N ARG A 204 -3.80 12.08 23.95
CA ARG A 204 -5.10 12.06 24.64
C ARG A 204 -5.45 10.69 25.22
N LYS A 205 -4.64 9.66 24.95
CA LYS A 205 -4.94 8.25 25.27
C LYS A 205 -6.34 7.84 24.79
N ASP A 206 -6.66 8.21 23.55
CA ASP A 206 -7.93 7.89 22.90
C ASP A 206 -7.72 6.73 21.90
N PRO A 207 -8.07 5.48 22.24
CA PRO A 207 -7.85 4.31 21.40
C PRO A 207 -8.60 4.39 20.07
N HIS A 208 -9.85 4.84 20.10
CA HIS A 208 -10.69 4.90 18.91
C HIS A 208 -10.15 5.95 17.93
N ALA A 209 -9.77 7.13 18.43
CA ALA A 209 -9.17 8.16 17.60
C ALA A 209 -7.82 7.70 17.02
N ALA A 210 -7.00 6.99 17.78
CA ALA A 210 -5.70 6.49 17.30
C ALA A 210 -5.87 5.46 16.18
N LYS A 211 -6.84 4.55 16.33
CA LYS A 211 -7.22 3.58 15.30
C LYS A 211 -7.61 4.27 14.00
N LEU A 212 -8.54 5.23 14.10
CA LEU A 212 -9.10 5.92 12.94
C LEU A 212 -8.04 6.76 12.23
N ALA A 213 -7.20 7.48 12.98
CA ALA A 213 -6.12 8.27 12.41
C ALA A 213 -5.11 7.40 11.65
N MET A 214 -4.69 6.26 12.23
CA MET A 214 -3.77 5.33 11.56
C MET A 214 -4.40 4.66 10.33
N TRP A 215 -5.68 4.30 10.41
CA TRP A 215 -6.42 3.78 9.26
C TRP A 215 -6.46 4.80 8.11
N GLN A 216 -6.77 6.06 8.44
CA GLN A 216 -6.86 7.14 7.46
C GLN A 216 -5.51 7.47 6.84
N HIS A 217 -4.43 7.45 7.63
CA HIS A 217 -3.07 7.63 7.14
C HIS A 217 -2.69 6.59 6.07
N LEU A 218 -2.99 5.31 6.32
CA LEU A 218 -2.71 4.24 5.37
C LEU A 218 -3.66 4.25 4.18
N GLU A 219 -4.90 4.72 4.35
CA GLU A 219 -5.82 4.98 3.24
C GLU A 219 -5.30 6.11 2.34
N ASN A 220 -4.85 7.23 2.91
CA ASN A 220 -4.26 8.34 2.17
C ASN A 220 -3.04 7.86 1.38
N THR A 221 -2.19 7.03 2.00
CA THR A 221 -1.05 6.40 1.33
C THR A 221 -1.48 5.53 0.16
N LYS A 222 -2.53 4.71 0.33
CA LYS A 222 -3.10 3.88 -0.75
C LYS A 222 -3.59 4.74 -1.91
N GLN A 223 -4.39 5.76 -1.62
CA GLN A 223 -4.96 6.67 -2.63
C GLN A 223 -3.85 7.41 -3.37
N MET A 224 -2.83 7.89 -2.66
CA MET A 224 -1.68 8.54 -3.26
C MET A 224 -0.94 7.59 -4.23
N LEU A 225 -0.63 6.36 -3.80
CA LEU A 225 0.03 5.36 -4.64
C LEU A 225 -0.80 5.00 -5.87
N PHE A 226 -2.12 4.91 -5.72
CA PHE A 226 -3.04 4.64 -6.81
C PHE A 226 -3.11 5.80 -7.81
N ASN A 227 -3.23 7.04 -7.31
CA ASN A 227 -3.37 8.26 -8.12
C ASN A 227 -2.06 8.71 -8.78
N ALA A 228 -0.89 8.42 -8.21
CA ALA A 228 0.42 8.65 -8.82
C ALA A 228 0.56 8.02 -10.22
N THR A 229 -0.36 7.12 -10.53
CA THR A 229 -0.16 6.04 -11.47
C THR A 229 -1.30 6.06 -12.52
N THR A 230 -2.40 6.81 -12.29
CA THR A 230 -3.51 7.04 -13.25
C THR A 230 -3.92 8.52 -13.35
N GLU A 231 -4.34 8.98 -14.54
CA GLU A 231 -5.02 10.29 -14.72
C GLU A 231 -6.56 10.20 -14.68
N ASP A 232 -7.14 9.01 -14.51
CA ASP A 232 -8.60 8.84 -14.47
C ASP A 232 -9.15 9.37 -13.13
N PHE A 233 -9.56 10.63 -13.15
CA PHE A 233 -10.23 11.41 -12.08
C PHE A 233 -11.62 10.88 -11.66
N GLU A 234 -11.95 9.62 -11.90
CA GLU A 234 -13.20 9.04 -11.42
C GLU A 234 -13.00 8.32 -10.09
N TYR A 235 -13.35 9.05 -9.04
CA TYR A 235 -13.51 8.62 -7.66
C TYR A 235 -14.67 7.59 -7.57
N ASN A 236 -14.44 6.46 -6.91
CA ASN A 236 -15.38 5.37 -6.58
C ASN A 236 -15.56 4.18 -7.54
N ALA A 237 -14.51 3.42 -7.83
CA ALA A 237 -14.67 2.09 -8.46
C ALA A 237 -13.97 0.91 -7.75
N ASP A 238 -13.14 1.14 -6.72
CA ASP A 238 -12.53 0.04 -5.94
C ASP A 238 -13.48 -0.52 -4.86
N ARG A 239 -14.71 -0.87 -5.28
CA ARG A 239 -15.72 -1.53 -4.43
C ARG A 239 -15.29 -2.91 -3.91
N TYR A 240 -14.19 -3.46 -4.41
CA TYR A 240 -13.75 -4.83 -4.13
C TYR A 240 -12.68 -4.96 -3.04
N LEU A 241 -12.19 -3.85 -2.48
CA LEU A 241 -11.30 -3.85 -1.32
C LEU A 241 -11.80 -2.78 -0.34
N PHE A 242 -12.63 -3.22 0.62
CA PHE A 242 -13.17 -2.44 1.75
C PHE A 242 -14.39 -1.55 1.53
N ALA A 243 -15.52 -2.15 1.16
CA ALA A 243 -16.80 -1.44 1.33
C ALA A 243 -17.14 -1.19 2.82
N GLU A 244 -16.57 -1.91 3.78
CA GLU A 244 -16.86 -1.73 5.21
C GLU A 244 -15.62 -2.02 6.06
N ASN A 245 -15.33 -1.15 7.03
CA ASN A 245 -14.39 -1.43 8.11
C ASN A 245 -14.78 -2.79 8.74
N PRO A 246 -13.96 -3.85 8.68
CA PRO A 246 -14.34 -5.16 9.20
C PRO A 246 -14.40 -5.18 10.73
N VAL A 247 -13.94 -4.12 11.41
CA VAL A 247 -14.10 -3.97 12.85
C VAL A 247 -15.48 -3.37 13.13
N VAL A 248 -16.49 -4.23 13.06
CA VAL A 248 -17.78 -3.98 13.71
C VAL A 248 -17.51 -3.86 15.20
N HIS A 249 -17.73 -2.68 15.78
CA HIS A 249 -17.76 -2.51 17.22
C HIS A 249 -18.82 -3.46 17.79
N LEU A 250 -18.39 -4.49 18.54
CA LEU A 250 -19.29 -5.46 19.18
C LEU A 250 -20.20 -4.83 20.26
N GLU A 251 -20.16 -3.51 20.45
CA GLU A 251 -20.99 -2.79 21.42
C GLU A 251 -22.46 -2.64 21.00
N ASN A 252 -22.80 -2.91 19.72
CA ASN A 252 -24.20 -2.86 19.26
C ASN A 252 -24.95 -4.20 19.36
N ALA A 253 -24.34 -5.26 19.90
CA ALA A 253 -24.99 -6.58 20.02
C ALA A 253 -25.72 -6.83 21.36
N THR A 254 -25.69 -5.89 22.31
CA THR A 254 -26.27 -6.09 23.66
C THR A 254 -27.52 -5.25 23.97
N ASN A 255 -28.07 -4.48 23.02
CA ASN A 255 -29.33 -3.74 23.21
C ASN A 255 -30.51 -4.27 22.39
N VAL A 256 -30.62 -5.60 22.29
CA VAL A 256 -31.93 -6.22 22.07
C VAL A 256 -32.24 -7.12 23.27
N VAL A 257 -32.76 -6.49 24.33
CA VAL A 257 -33.52 -7.18 25.36
C VAL A 257 -34.87 -6.50 25.49
N LYS A 258 -35.91 -7.15 24.93
CA LYS A 258 -37.21 -7.42 25.57
C LYS A 258 -38.09 -8.25 24.66
#